data_AF-K4IK08-F1
#
_entry.id   AF-K4IK08-F1
#
_cell.length_a   1.000
_cell.length_b   1.000
_cell.length_c   1.000
_cell.angle_alpha   90.00
_cell.angle_beta   90.00
_cell.angle_gamma   90.00
#
_symmetry.space_group_name_H-M   'P 1'
#
loop_
_entity.id
_entity.type
_entity.pdbx_description
1 polymer ?
#
loop_
_entity_poly.entity_id
_entity_poly.type
_entity_poly.pdbx_seq_one_letter_code
_entity_poly.pdbx_strand_id
1 'polypeptide(L)'
;MKTFTKKILPYLITTLLVIGLWKMWTWTDNYAWNPKGKDLLMLDIALTSVFFYKTIFWLLTANLFVFGLLRLRKRKFKTAGLVFALTLTYHFTVGQIIDKKCAFHYYSVFHNQSVAEGYIVRPIEEAGYQIGPILMEVIEDKEMKFRRYAILGLQKIDYQPATELMGNILFDTSELKIFRADAYETLKAFDNENGKKLLVEFRNQAKDSTEMKIVELGEYFYENREK
;
A
#
# COMPACT_ATOMS: atom_id res chain seq x y z
N MET A 1 3.64 46.27 2.31
CA MET A 1 2.89 45.20 1.62
C MET A 1 3.73 44.37 0.65
N LYS A 2 4.29 44.92 -0.45
CA LYS A 2 4.98 44.14 -1.51
C LYS A 2 6.08 43.17 -1.01
N THR A 3 6.81 43.51 0.05
CA THR A 3 7.89 42.67 0.63
C THR A 3 7.37 41.53 1.50
N PHE A 4 6.21 41.68 2.13
CA PHE A 4 5.56 40.63 2.93
C PHE A 4 4.93 39.59 2.02
N THR A 5 4.22 40.03 0.98
CA THR A 5 3.60 39.15 -0.03
C THR A 5 4.63 38.24 -0.70
N LYS A 6 5.79 38.78 -1.12
CA LYS A 6 6.88 37.98 -1.72
C LYS A 6 7.48 36.93 -0.78
N LYS A 7 7.43 37.13 0.54
CA LYS A 7 7.97 36.18 1.52
C LYS A 7 7.01 35.01 1.79
N ILE A 8 5.70 35.26 1.74
CA ILE A 8 4.68 34.26 2.07
C ILE A 8 4.22 33.48 0.85
N LEU A 9 4.26 34.10 -0.33
CA LEU A 9 3.79 33.50 -1.59
C LEU A 9 4.28 32.06 -1.85
N PRO A 10 5.56 31.70 -1.62
CA PRO A 10 6.01 30.31 -1.86
C PRO A 10 5.28 29.27 -1.00
N TYR A 11 4.94 29.61 0.25
CA TYR A 11 4.24 28.70 1.16
C TYR A 11 2.76 28.55 0.78
N LEU A 12 2.11 29.64 0.35
CA LEU A 12 0.73 29.58 -0.13
C LEU A 12 0.62 28.73 -1.39
N ILE A 13 1.53 28.92 -2.36
CA ILE A 13 1.56 28.10 -3.58
C ILE A 13 1.78 26.63 -3.22
N THR A 14 2.76 26.33 -2.37
CA THR A 14 3.05 24.95 -1.92
C THR A 14 1.84 24.33 -1.25
N THR A 15 1.15 25.09 -0.40
CA THR A 15 -0.05 24.64 0.31
C THR A 15 -1.18 24.29 -0.65
N LEU A 16 -1.47 25.17 -1.61
CA LEU A 16 -2.50 24.93 -2.63
C LEU A 16 -2.18 23.71 -3.49
N LEU A 17 -0.90 23.53 -3.87
CA LEU A 17 -0.46 22.38 -4.65
C LEU A 17 -0.62 21.07 -3.88
N VAL A 18 -0.20 21.02 -2.61
CA VAL A 18 -0.34 19.82 -1.77
C VAL A 18 -1.81 19.45 -1.58
N ILE A 19 -2.66 20.43 -1.26
CA ILE A 19 -4.11 20.20 -1.09
C ILE A 19 -4.73 19.69 -2.40
N GLY A 20 -4.44 20.35 -3.52
CA GLY A 20 -4.97 19.96 -4.82
C GLY A 20 -4.54 18.56 -5.24
N LEU A 21 -3.25 18.24 -5.06
CA LEU A 21 -2.69 16.91 -5.39
C LEU A 21 -3.36 15.81 -4.57
N TRP A 22 -3.44 15.98 -3.24
CA TRP A 22 -4.08 14.97 -2.40
C TRP A 22 -5.57 14.86 -2.66
N LYS A 23 -6.26 15.96 -2.96
CA LYS A 23 -7.68 15.92 -3.30
C LYS A 23 -7.94 15.12 -4.59
N MET A 24 -7.10 15.30 -5.61
CA MET A 24 -7.19 14.53 -6.85
C MET A 24 -6.88 13.05 -6.61
N TRP A 25 -5.90 12.73 -5.74
CA TRP A 25 -5.52 11.36 -5.44
C TRP A 25 -6.61 10.59 -4.70
N THR A 26 -7.30 11.26 -3.78
CA THR A 26 -8.34 10.68 -2.94
C THR A 26 -9.76 10.97 -3.46
N TRP A 27 -9.91 11.29 -4.74
CA TRP A 27 -11.26 11.38 -5.33
C TRP A 27 -11.90 10.00 -5.40
N THR A 28 -13.18 9.94 -5.04
CA THR A 28 -13.99 8.73 -5.08
C THR A 28 -14.01 8.09 -6.46
N ASP A 29 -13.98 8.89 -7.51
CA ASP A 29 -14.04 8.43 -8.91
C ASP A 29 -12.82 7.58 -9.30
N ASN A 30 -11.69 7.72 -8.59
CA ASN A 30 -10.53 6.85 -8.78
C ASN A 30 -10.79 5.41 -8.30
N TYR A 31 -11.79 5.20 -7.44
CA TYR A 31 -12.05 3.95 -6.72
C TYR A 31 -13.48 3.42 -6.87
N ALA A 32 -14.38 4.17 -7.51
CA ALA A 32 -15.76 3.77 -7.71
C ALA A 32 -16.28 4.15 -9.10
N TRP A 33 -16.09 3.24 -10.06
CA TRP A 33 -16.57 3.42 -11.44
C TRP A 33 -18.05 3.07 -11.59
N ASN A 34 -18.56 2.19 -10.73
CA ASN A 34 -19.99 1.84 -10.65
C ASN A 34 -20.43 1.79 -9.19
N PRO A 35 -20.59 2.93 -8.50
CA PRO A 35 -20.91 2.96 -7.08
C PRO A 35 -22.32 2.48 -6.77
N LYS A 36 -22.50 1.80 -5.64
CA LYS A 36 -23.82 1.36 -5.14
C LYS A 36 -23.93 1.58 -3.63
N GLY A 37 -24.97 2.32 -3.21
CA GLY A 37 -25.46 2.33 -1.82
C GLY A 37 -24.40 2.56 -0.74
N LYS A 38 -24.35 1.64 0.24
CA LYS A 38 -23.54 1.72 1.46
C LYS A 38 -22.03 1.75 1.18
N ASP A 39 -21.57 1.06 0.14
CA ASP A 39 -20.15 0.93 -0.19
C ASP A 39 -19.55 2.29 -0.59
N LEU A 40 -20.32 3.11 -1.33
CA LEU A 40 -19.91 4.47 -1.72
C LEU A 40 -19.71 5.37 -0.48
N LEU A 41 -20.60 5.29 0.51
CA LEU A 41 -20.50 6.08 1.73
C LEU A 41 -19.25 5.67 2.54
N MET A 42 -19.01 4.38 2.70
CA MET A 42 -17.83 3.87 3.41
C MET A 42 -16.53 4.26 2.68
N LEU A 43 -16.54 4.21 1.35
CA LEU A 43 -15.43 4.64 0.52
C LEU A 43 -15.14 6.15 0.68
N ASP A 44 -16.16 7.00 0.65
CA ASP A 44 -16.00 8.45 0.82
C ASP A 44 -15.45 8.83 2.20
N ILE A 45 -15.95 8.19 3.27
CA ILE A 45 -15.44 8.37 4.64
C ILE A 45 -13.95 7.97 4.72
N ALA A 46 -13.59 6.83 4.14
CA ALA A 46 -12.23 6.33 4.16
C ALA A 46 -11.27 7.24 3.37
N LEU A 47 -11.64 7.63 2.15
CA LEU A 47 -10.83 8.52 1.30
C LEU A 47 -10.70 9.92 1.90
N THR A 48 -11.76 10.45 2.49
CA THR A 48 -11.72 11.73 3.22
C THR A 48 -10.77 11.66 4.41
N SER A 49 -10.75 10.55 5.13
CA SER A 49 -9.82 10.34 6.25
C SER A 49 -8.36 10.29 5.76
N VAL A 50 -8.08 9.52 4.71
CA VAL A 50 -6.75 9.48 4.06
C VAL A 50 -6.33 10.87 3.59
N PHE A 51 -7.23 11.60 2.93
CA PHE A 51 -7.00 12.96 2.49
C PHE A 51 -6.54 13.86 3.63
N PHE A 52 -7.25 13.88 4.75
CA PHE A 52 -6.89 14.75 5.88
C PHE A 52 -5.53 14.39 6.47
N TYR A 53 -5.28 13.11 6.77
CA TYR A 53 -4.02 12.68 7.38
C TYR A 53 -2.82 12.98 6.47
N LYS A 54 -2.90 12.59 5.19
CA LYS A 54 -1.80 12.78 4.25
C LYS A 54 -1.61 14.25 3.87
N THR A 55 -2.69 15.02 3.70
CA THR A 55 -2.59 16.45 3.39
C THR A 55 -1.91 17.21 4.52
N ILE A 56 -2.33 17.02 5.78
CA ILE A 56 -1.70 17.71 6.93
C ILE A 56 -0.21 17.35 7.04
N PHE A 57 0.11 16.05 6.90
CA PHE A 57 1.50 15.57 6.93
C PHE A 57 2.37 16.21 5.83
N TRP A 58 1.89 16.20 4.59
CA TRP A 58 2.62 16.75 3.45
C TRP A 58 2.66 18.28 3.45
N LEU A 59 1.65 18.96 4.01
CA LEU A 59 1.68 20.41 4.18
C LEU A 59 2.83 20.83 5.09
N LEU A 60 3.00 20.18 6.25
CA LEU A 60 4.13 20.46 7.12
C LEU A 60 5.47 20.15 6.42
N THR A 61 5.58 18.96 5.84
CA THR A 61 6.82 18.49 5.19
C THR A 61 7.24 19.44 4.06
N ALA A 62 6.33 19.74 3.12
CA ALA A 62 6.63 20.56 1.95
C ALA A 62 6.94 22.01 2.33
N ASN A 63 6.22 22.60 3.28
CA ASN A 63 6.49 23.96 3.73
C ASN A 63 7.83 24.07 4.47
N LEU A 64 8.20 23.09 5.29
CA LEU A 64 9.53 23.04 5.92
C LEU A 64 10.65 22.88 4.89
N PHE A 65 10.44 22.03 3.88
CA PHE A 65 11.38 21.87 2.78
C PHE A 65 11.59 23.17 2.00
N VAL A 66 10.50 23.87 1.65
CA VAL A 66 10.55 25.19 1.00
C VAL A 66 11.24 26.23 1.89
N PHE A 67 11.00 26.21 3.21
CA PHE A 67 11.72 27.07 4.14
C PHE A 67 13.23 26.79 4.11
N GLY A 68 13.63 25.51 4.12
CA GLY A 68 15.02 25.08 3.98
C GLY A 68 15.67 25.61 2.71
N LEU A 69 15.01 25.45 1.55
CA LEU A 69 15.46 25.96 0.26
C LEU A 69 15.61 27.49 0.25
N LEU A 70 14.66 28.21 0.83
CA LEU A 70 14.72 29.67 0.92
C LEU A 70 15.85 30.15 1.84
N ARG A 71 16.20 29.39 2.89
CA ARG A 71 17.38 29.68 3.73
C ARG A 71 18.68 29.38 3.01
N LEU A 72 18.72 28.30 2.24
CA LEU A 72 19.86 27.94 1.41
C LEU A 72 20.14 29.02 0.36
N ARG A 73 19.11 29.52 -0.33
CA ARG A 73 19.23 30.63 -1.29
C ARG A 73 19.80 31.91 -0.67
N LYS A 74 19.53 32.14 0.62
CA LYS A 74 20.08 33.27 1.40
C LYS A 74 21.47 32.97 1.99
N ARG A 75 22.12 31.89 1.55
CA ARG A 75 23.43 31.41 2.04
C ARG A 75 23.47 31.16 3.55
N LYS A 76 22.32 30.90 4.19
CA LYS A 76 22.22 30.54 5.62
C LYS A 76 22.32 29.02 5.79
N PHE A 77 23.48 28.46 5.44
CA PHE A 77 23.70 27.01 5.36
C PHE A 77 23.42 26.28 6.67
N LYS A 78 23.88 26.81 7.82
CA LYS A 78 23.64 26.20 9.14
C LYS A 78 22.16 26.03 9.45
N THR A 79 21.36 27.08 9.23
CA THR A 79 19.91 27.03 9.43
C THR A 79 19.22 26.11 8.44
N ALA A 80 19.62 26.14 7.16
CA ALA A 80 19.05 25.27 6.14
C ALA A 80 19.31 23.79 6.45
N GLY A 81 20.54 23.44 6.83
CA GLY A 81 20.92 22.08 7.23
C GLY A 81 20.12 21.58 8.43
N LEU A 82 19.98 22.41 9.48
CA LEU A 82 19.15 22.06 10.65
C LEU A 82 17.69 21.81 10.26
N VAL A 83 17.11 22.68 9.42
CA VAL A 83 15.73 22.52 8.96
C VAL A 83 15.58 21.22 8.19
N PHE A 84 16.47 20.92 7.24
CA PHE A 84 16.38 19.67 6.47
C PHE A 84 16.53 18.43 7.36
N ALA A 85 17.45 18.45 8.33
CA ALA A 85 17.59 17.36 9.29
C ALA A 85 16.31 17.16 10.12
N LEU A 86 15.68 18.24 10.59
CA LEU A 86 14.40 18.18 11.31
C LEU A 86 13.26 17.71 10.41
N THR A 87 13.18 18.19 9.17
CA THR A 87 12.17 17.75 8.19
C THR A 87 12.32 16.27 7.89
N LEU A 88 13.53 15.77 7.71
CA LEU A 88 13.81 14.36 7.45
C LEU A 88 13.41 13.49 8.65
N THR A 89 13.79 13.91 9.85
CA THR A 89 13.44 13.22 11.10
C THR A 89 11.91 13.17 11.29
N TYR A 90 11.23 14.31 11.10
CA TYR A 90 9.78 14.40 11.12
C TYR A 90 9.14 13.49 10.08
N HIS A 91 9.64 13.51 8.84
CA HIS A 91 9.09 12.73 7.74
C HIS A 91 9.12 11.23 8.03
N PHE A 92 10.24 10.70 8.52
CA PHE A 92 10.33 9.28 8.85
C PHE A 92 9.53 8.90 10.10
N THR A 93 9.62 9.69 11.17
CA THR A 93 8.95 9.34 12.44
C THR A 93 7.44 9.52 12.36
N VAL A 94 6.97 10.69 11.95
CA VAL A 94 5.54 10.98 11.83
C VAL A 94 4.93 10.29 10.62
N GLY A 95 5.69 10.11 9.53
CA GLY A 95 5.23 9.36 8.36
C GLY A 95 4.79 7.94 8.73
N GLN A 96 5.60 7.21 9.50
CA GLN A 96 5.21 5.87 9.98
C GLN A 96 3.92 5.87 10.82
N ILE A 97 3.71 6.89 11.65
CA ILE A 97 2.49 7.01 12.47
C ILE A 97 1.28 7.27 11.55
N ILE A 98 1.42 8.17 10.59
CA ILE A 98 0.38 8.50 9.63
C ILE A 98 0.04 7.28 8.77
N ASP A 99 1.04 6.54 8.28
CA ASP A 99 0.84 5.34 7.46
C ASP A 99 0.09 4.25 8.25
N LYS A 100 0.43 4.04 9.53
CA LYS A 100 -0.33 3.14 10.42
C LYS A 100 -1.77 3.56 10.60
N LYS A 101 -2.03 4.87 10.75
CA LYS A 101 -3.41 5.40 10.87
C LYS A 101 -4.18 5.27 9.55
N CYS A 102 -3.52 5.44 8.42
CA CYS A 102 -4.12 5.31 7.10
C CYS A 102 -4.35 3.85 6.69
N ALA A 103 -3.59 2.88 7.20
CA ALA A 103 -3.70 1.47 6.82
C ALA A 103 -5.13 0.93 6.90
N PHE A 104 -5.85 1.20 7.99
CA PHE A 104 -7.25 0.79 8.14
C PHE A 104 -8.18 1.48 7.12
N HIS A 105 -7.94 2.76 6.82
CA HIS A 105 -8.72 3.48 5.83
C HIS A 105 -8.46 2.95 4.42
N TYR A 106 -7.21 2.65 4.06
CA TYR A 106 -6.90 2.02 2.79
C TYR A 106 -7.47 0.60 2.68
N TYR A 107 -7.51 -0.17 3.77
CA TYR A 107 -8.24 -1.43 3.79
C TYR A 107 -9.74 -1.22 3.52
N SER A 108 -10.35 -0.20 4.13
CA SER A 108 -11.75 0.15 3.85
C SER A 108 -11.95 0.56 2.38
N VAL A 109 -11.01 1.30 1.78
CA VAL A 109 -11.03 1.60 0.33
C VAL A 109 -10.97 0.30 -0.47
N PHE A 110 -10.02 -0.58 -0.16
CA PHE A 110 -9.83 -1.87 -0.83
C PHE A 110 -11.10 -2.74 -0.79
N HIS A 111 -11.79 -2.78 0.35
CA HIS A 111 -12.99 -3.60 0.53
C HIS A 111 -14.22 -3.03 -0.21
N ASN A 112 -14.35 -1.70 -0.26
CA ASN A 112 -15.55 -1.01 -0.76
C ASN A 112 -15.43 -0.47 -2.18
N GLN A 113 -14.25 -0.59 -2.82
CA GLN A 113 -14.05 -0.12 -4.19
C GLN A 113 -14.87 -0.90 -5.23
N SER A 114 -15.08 -0.27 -6.38
CA SER A 114 -15.74 -0.81 -7.56
C SER A 114 -14.96 -0.36 -8.79
N VAL A 115 -13.85 -1.05 -9.06
CA VAL A 115 -12.92 -0.77 -10.17
C VAL A 115 -12.67 -2.04 -10.98
N ALA A 116 -12.06 -1.92 -12.17
CA ALA A 116 -11.60 -3.10 -12.90
C ALA A 116 -10.47 -3.84 -12.17
N GLU A 117 -10.35 -5.13 -12.46
CA GLU A 117 -9.40 -6.07 -11.85
C GLU A 117 -7.98 -5.51 -11.69
N GLY A 118 -7.42 -4.89 -12.73
CA GLY A 118 -6.07 -4.31 -12.71
C GLY A 118 -5.85 -3.16 -11.71
N TYR A 119 -6.92 -2.61 -11.12
CA TYR A 119 -6.84 -1.52 -10.14
C TYR A 119 -7.20 -1.96 -8.72
N ILE A 120 -7.66 -3.19 -8.52
CA ILE A 120 -8.15 -3.66 -7.21
C ILE A 120 -7.05 -3.64 -6.16
N VAL A 121 -5.80 -3.95 -6.52
CA VAL A 121 -4.68 -4.02 -5.56
C VAL A 121 -4.13 -2.63 -5.19
N ARG A 122 -4.46 -1.59 -5.98
CA ARG A 122 -3.90 -0.24 -5.81
C ARG A 122 -4.01 0.33 -4.38
N PRO A 123 -5.14 0.22 -3.66
CA PRO A 123 -5.20 0.74 -2.29
C PRO A 123 -4.24 0.03 -1.32
N ILE A 124 -3.91 -1.24 -1.57
CA ILE A 124 -2.93 -1.99 -0.79
C ILE A 124 -1.52 -1.44 -1.06
N GLU A 125 -1.18 -1.21 -2.33
CA GLU A 125 0.10 -0.60 -2.72
C GLU A 125 0.26 0.81 -2.15
N GLU A 126 -0.81 1.63 -2.18
CA GLU A 126 -0.80 2.99 -1.64
C GLU A 126 -0.68 3.02 -0.09
N ALA A 127 -1.19 2.00 0.60
CA ALA A 127 -1.02 1.84 2.04
C ALA A 127 0.40 1.38 2.42
N GLY A 128 1.04 0.62 1.53
CA GLY A 128 2.34 0.02 1.73
C GLY A 128 2.34 -1.00 2.88
N TYR A 129 3.51 -1.23 3.46
CA TYR A 129 3.76 -2.30 4.44
C TYR A 129 2.79 -2.31 5.65
N GLN A 130 2.26 -1.15 6.06
CA GLN A 130 1.45 -1.04 7.28
C GLN A 130 0.05 -1.69 7.18
N ILE A 131 -0.44 -1.99 5.96
CA ILE A 131 -1.71 -2.70 5.78
C ILE A 131 -1.57 -4.22 5.97
N GLY A 132 -0.34 -4.75 5.89
CA GLY A 132 -0.07 -6.18 5.94
C GLY A 132 -0.70 -6.93 7.14
N PRO A 133 -0.60 -6.43 8.39
CA PRO A 133 -1.26 -7.08 9.52
C PRO A 133 -2.77 -7.23 9.36
N ILE A 134 -3.43 -6.21 8.78
CA ILE A 134 -4.89 -6.23 8.56
C ILE A 134 -5.24 -7.27 7.51
N LEU A 135 -4.48 -7.32 6.41
CA LEU A 135 -4.68 -8.30 5.35
C LEU A 135 -4.47 -9.74 5.83
N MET A 136 -3.45 -9.98 6.66
CA MET A 136 -3.23 -11.31 7.25
C MET A 136 -4.45 -11.82 8.03
N GLU A 137 -5.06 -10.95 8.85
CA GLU A 137 -6.24 -11.32 9.66
C GLU A 137 -7.45 -11.67 8.78
N VAL A 138 -7.67 -10.94 7.69
CA VAL A 138 -8.88 -11.12 6.87
C VAL A 138 -8.74 -12.18 5.77
N ILE A 139 -7.52 -12.51 5.35
CA ILE A 139 -7.28 -13.55 4.33
C ILE A 139 -7.61 -14.95 4.84
N GLU A 140 -7.64 -15.16 6.16
CA GLU A 140 -8.09 -16.44 6.73
C GLU A 140 -9.57 -16.73 6.44
N ASP A 141 -10.39 -15.69 6.23
CA ASP A 141 -11.78 -15.85 5.81
C ASP A 141 -11.88 -16.24 4.32
N LYS A 142 -12.30 -17.49 4.08
CA LYS A 142 -12.45 -18.05 2.72
C LYS A 142 -13.54 -17.34 1.90
N GLU A 143 -14.49 -16.67 2.53
CA GLU A 143 -15.60 -15.96 1.88
C GLU A 143 -15.27 -14.48 1.59
N MET A 144 -14.03 -14.04 1.86
CA MET A 144 -13.60 -12.68 1.61
C MET A 144 -13.71 -12.30 0.11
N LYS A 145 -14.56 -11.30 -0.20
CA LYS A 145 -14.85 -10.81 -1.57
C LYS A 145 -13.63 -10.62 -2.48
N PHE A 146 -12.53 -10.12 -1.93
CA PHE A 146 -11.30 -9.81 -2.68
C PHE A 146 -10.08 -10.58 -2.16
N ARG A 147 -10.28 -11.78 -1.61
CA ARG A 147 -9.22 -12.60 -0.99
C ARG A 147 -8.00 -12.80 -1.86
N ARG A 148 -8.21 -13.14 -3.13
CA ARG A 148 -7.14 -13.30 -4.14
C ARG A 148 -6.25 -12.06 -4.23
N TYR A 149 -6.87 -10.88 -4.34
CA TYR A 149 -6.17 -9.61 -4.44
C TYR A 149 -5.51 -9.19 -3.14
N ALA A 150 -5.99 -9.66 -1.99
CA ALA A 150 -5.32 -9.45 -0.72
C ALA A 150 -4.02 -10.28 -0.64
N ILE A 151 -4.03 -11.54 -1.10
CA ILE A 151 -2.82 -12.39 -1.23
C ILE A 151 -1.81 -11.73 -2.18
N LEU A 152 -2.24 -11.37 -3.40
CA LEU A 152 -1.39 -10.66 -4.36
C LEU A 152 -0.92 -9.29 -3.82
N GLY A 153 -1.76 -8.60 -3.04
CA GLY A 153 -1.41 -7.35 -2.40
C GLY A 153 -0.28 -7.51 -1.38
N LEU A 154 -0.30 -8.57 -0.55
CA LEU A 154 0.79 -8.90 0.37
C LEU A 154 2.10 -9.16 -0.38
N GLN A 155 2.03 -9.81 -1.54
CA GLN A 155 3.18 -10.00 -2.43
C GLN A 155 3.72 -8.66 -2.94
N LYS A 156 2.85 -7.78 -3.46
CA LYS A 156 3.24 -6.48 -4.04
C LYS A 156 3.93 -5.55 -3.04
N ILE A 157 3.55 -5.60 -1.77
CA ILE A 157 4.17 -4.81 -0.69
C ILE A 157 5.32 -5.53 0.02
N ASP A 158 5.72 -6.71 -0.45
CA ASP A 158 6.74 -7.58 0.15
C ASP A 158 6.53 -7.81 1.66
N TYR A 159 5.31 -8.17 2.05
CA TYR A 159 4.95 -8.40 3.45
C TYR A 159 5.35 -9.80 3.93
N GLN A 160 6.65 -10.02 4.07
CA GLN A 160 7.25 -11.31 4.47
C GLN A 160 6.69 -11.95 5.75
N PRO A 161 6.17 -11.22 6.77
CA PRO A 161 5.53 -11.86 7.92
C PRO A 161 4.36 -12.79 7.55
N ALA A 162 3.77 -12.64 6.36
CA ALA A 162 2.74 -13.53 5.85
C ALA A 162 3.22 -14.91 5.38
N THR A 163 4.53 -15.20 5.44
CA THR A 163 5.11 -16.46 4.93
C THR A 163 4.43 -17.70 5.50
N GLU A 164 4.18 -17.74 6.81
CA GLU A 164 3.52 -18.88 7.46
C GLU A 164 2.08 -19.04 6.98
N LEU A 165 1.32 -17.93 6.91
CA LEU A 165 -0.05 -17.93 6.38
C LEU A 165 -0.10 -18.41 4.93
N MET A 166 0.84 -17.98 4.07
CA MET A 166 0.91 -18.46 2.69
C MET A 166 1.25 -19.95 2.62
N GLY A 167 2.09 -20.46 3.54
CA GLY A 167 2.30 -21.89 3.72
C GLY A 167 0.99 -22.61 4.04
N ASN A 168 0.25 -22.13 5.05
CA ASN A 168 -1.03 -22.72 5.44
C ASN A 168 -2.02 -22.79 4.26
N ILE A 169 -2.14 -21.71 3.48
CA ILE A 169 -2.99 -21.69 2.28
C ILE A 169 -2.47 -22.67 1.22
N LEU A 170 -1.16 -22.73 0.98
CA LEU A 170 -0.56 -23.63 0.00
C LEU A 170 -0.83 -25.11 0.31
N PHE A 171 -0.73 -25.52 1.58
CA PHE A 171 -0.92 -26.91 2.00
C PHE A 171 -2.37 -27.29 2.32
N ASP A 172 -3.31 -26.34 2.39
CA ASP A 172 -4.72 -26.64 2.64
C ASP A 172 -5.40 -27.23 1.40
N THR A 173 -5.70 -28.53 1.44
CA THR A 173 -6.36 -29.25 0.34
C THR A 173 -7.81 -28.83 0.10
N SER A 174 -8.44 -28.14 1.06
CA SER A 174 -9.78 -27.58 0.91
C SER A 174 -9.78 -26.21 0.22
N GLU A 175 -8.61 -25.61 0.01
CA GLU A 175 -8.48 -24.37 -0.75
C GLU A 175 -8.64 -24.58 -2.26
N LEU A 176 -9.17 -23.56 -2.93
CA LEU A 176 -9.23 -23.55 -4.39
C LEU A 176 -7.81 -23.51 -4.96
N LYS A 177 -7.56 -24.26 -6.04
CA LYS A 177 -6.25 -24.35 -6.70
C LYS A 177 -5.63 -22.99 -7.03
N ILE A 178 -6.46 -22.01 -7.37
CA ILE A 178 -5.99 -20.66 -7.70
C ILE A 178 -5.39 -19.93 -6.49
N PHE A 179 -6.01 -20.01 -5.31
CA PHE A 179 -5.47 -19.41 -4.08
C PHE A 179 -4.19 -20.10 -3.63
N ARG A 180 -4.13 -21.43 -3.77
CA ARG A 180 -2.92 -22.22 -3.48
C ARG A 180 -1.78 -21.82 -4.42
N ALA A 181 -2.07 -21.59 -5.71
CA ALA A 181 -1.09 -21.11 -6.69
C ALA A 181 -0.65 -19.65 -6.41
N ASP A 182 -1.57 -18.75 -6.05
CA ASP A 182 -1.23 -17.37 -5.65
C ASP A 182 -0.35 -17.36 -4.37
N ALA A 183 -0.61 -18.27 -3.42
CA ALA A 183 0.20 -18.44 -2.22
C ALA A 183 1.60 -19.00 -2.54
N TYR A 184 1.70 -19.98 -3.44
CA TYR A 184 2.97 -20.49 -3.96
C TYR A 184 3.79 -19.37 -4.61
N GLU A 185 3.16 -18.59 -5.50
CA GLU A 185 3.79 -17.46 -6.18
C GLU A 185 4.30 -16.42 -5.16
N THR A 186 3.50 -16.15 -4.13
CA THR A 186 3.81 -15.20 -3.07
C THR A 186 5.01 -15.66 -2.24
N LEU A 187 5.05 -16.93 -1.81
CA LEU A 187 6.19 -17.53 -1.11
C LEU A 187 7.46 -17.45 -1.95
N LYS A 188 7.35 -17.68 -3.27
CA LYS A 188 8.48 -17.58 -4.20
C LYS A 188 8.96 -16.15 -4.35
N ALA A 189 8.05 -15.18 -4.35
CA ALA A 189 8.38 -13.76 -4.45
C ALA A 189 9.04 -13.20 -3.18
N PHE A 190 8.63 -13.63 -1.99
CA PHE A 190 9.27 -13.21 -0.73
C PHE A 190 10.74 -13.66 -0.61
N ASP A 191 11.11 -14.75 -1.30
CA ASP A 191 12.48 -15.28 -1.39
C ASP A 191 13.21 -15.53 -0.05
N ASN A 192 12.46 -15.63 1.06
CA ASN A 192 13.04 -15.88 2.38
C ASN A 192 13.27 -17.38 2.65
N GLU A 193 14.08 -17.69 3.65
CA GLU A 193 14.50 -19.06 3.96
C GLU A 193 13.31 -19.98 4.29
N ASN A 194 12.34 -19.49 5.05
CA ASN A 194 11.16 -20.26 5.42
C ASN A 194 10.26 -20.53 4.20
N GLY A 195 10.06 -19.54 3.34
CA GLY A 195 9.32 -19.70 2.10
C GLY A 195 9.98 -20.72 1.17
N LYS A 196 11.31 -20.67 1.02
CA LYS A 196 12.06 -21.67 0.25
C LYS A 196 11.88 -23.09 0.78
N LYS A 197 11.90 -23.27 2.11
CA LYS A 197 11.66 -24.57 2.76
C LYS A 197 10.24 -25.09 2.45
N LEU A 198 9.22 -24.25 2.63
CA LEU A 198 7.83 -24.59 2.35
C LEU A 198 7.63 -25.00 0.88
N LEU A 199 8.23 -24.27 -0.07
CA LEU A 199 8.14 -24.58 -1.50
C LEU A 199 8.81 -25.92 -1.85
N VAL A 200 9.98 -26.20 -1.27
CA VAL A 200 10.68 -27.49 -1.46
C VAL A 200 9.86 -28.63 -0.89
N GLU A 201 9.33 -28.47 0.32
CA GLU A 201 8.46 -29.45 0.95
C GLU A 201 7.21 -29.73 0.10
N PHE A 202 6.54 -28.68 -0.36
CA PHE A 202 5.36 -28.80 -1.20
C PHE A 202 5.64 -29.56 -2.51
N ARG A 203 6.73 -29.21 -3.21
CA ARG A 203 7.15 -29.90 -4.44
C ARG A 203 7.49 -31.37 -4.20
N ASN A 204 8.09 -31.72 -3.06
CA ASN A 204 8.39 -33.11 -2.71
C ASN A 204 7.12 -33.93 -2.39
N GLN A 205 6.08 -33.26 -1.88
CA GLN A 205 4.78 -33.89 -1.59
C GLN A 205 3.88 -33.97 -2.83
N ALA A 206 4.12 -33.15 -3.86
CA ALA A 206 3.36 -33.09 -5.10
C ALA A 206 3.52 -34.38 -5.95
N LYS A 207 2.86 -35.46 -5.50
CA LYS A 207 2.86 -36.77 -6.15
C LYS A 207 1.65 -36.98 -7.06
N ASP A 208 0.60 -36.17 -6.89
CA ASP A 208 -0.62 -36.26 -7.68
C ASP A 208 -0.71 -35.14 -8.74
N SER A 209 -1.61 -35.35 -9.70
CA SER A 209 -1.81 -34.41 -10.82
C SER A 209 -2.41 -33.06 -10.42
N THR A 210 -2.94 -32.92 -9.20
CA THR A 210 -3.50 -31.65 -8.71
C THR A 210 -2.41 -30.76 -8.15
N GLU A 211 -1.54 -31.30 -7.29
CA GLU A 211 -0.45 -30.54 -6.70
C GLU A 211 0.57 -30.10 -7.77
N MET A 212 0.85 -30.95 -8.76
CA MET A 212 1.68 -30.58 -9.92
C MET A 212 1.10 -29.38 -10.68
N LYS A 213 -0.23 -29.34 -10.88
CA LYS A 213 -0.90 -28.20 -11.54
C LYS A 213 -0.81 -26.92 -10.72
N ILE A 214 -0.82 -27.02 -9.39
CA ILE A 214 -0.65 -25.83 -8.51
C ILE A 214 0.77 -25.27 -8.67
N VAL A 215 1.78 -26.14 -8.69
CA VAL A 215 3.17 -25.74 -8.97
C VAL A 215 3.27 -25.08 -10.35
N GLU A 216 2.76 -25.72 -11.40
CA GLU A 216 2.77 -25.18 -12.77
C GLU A 216 2.11 -23.80 -12.86
N LEU A 217 0.94 -23.62 -12.22
CA LEU A 217 0.23 -22.34 -12.18
C LEU A 217 1.02 -21.27 -11.42
N GLY A 218 1.57 -21.60 -10.24
CA GLY A 218 2.35 -20.66 -9.44
C GLY A 218 3.65 -20.24 -10.14
N GLU A 219 4.32 -21.16 -10.84
CA GLU A 219 5.47 -20.84 -11.70
C GLU A 219 5.06 -19.92 -12.86
N TYR A 220 3.95 -20.23 -13.54
CA TYR A 220 3.41 -19.41 -14.62
C TYR A 220 3.09 -17.99 -14.16
N PHE A 221 2.44 -17.80 -13.01
CA PHE A 221 2.15 -16.47 -12.49
C PHE A 221 3.44 -15.70 -12.16
N TYR A 222 4.40 -16.35 -11.51
CA TYR A 222 5.68 -15.75 -11.15
C TYR A 222 6.46 -15.25 -12.39
N GLU A 223 6.50 -16.05 -13.46
CA GLU A 223 7.20 -15.70 -14.71
C GLU A 223 6.53 -14.56 -15.50
N ASN A 224 5.23 -14.33 -15.30
CA ASN A 224 4.46 -13.33 -16.05
C ASN A 224 4.10 -12.08 -15.22
N ARG A 225 4.62 -11.95 -13.99
CA ARG A 225 4.26 -10.87 -13.05
C ARG A 225 4.64 -9.45 -13.51
N GLU A 226 5.60 -9.31 -14.44
CA GLU A 226 6.15 -8.03 -14.93
C GLU A 226 5.82 -7.72 -16.40
N LYS A 227 4.98 -8.56 -17.05
CA LYS A 227 4.51 -8.32 -18.42
C LYS A 227 3.18 -7.57 -18.41
#